data_AF-X6F5I8-F1
#
_entry.id   AF-X6F5I8-F1
#
_cell.length_a   1.000
_cell.length_b   1.000
_cell.length_c   1.000
_cell.angle_alpha   90.00
_cell.angle_beta   90.00
_cell.angle_gamma   90.00
#
_symmetry.space_group_name_H-M   'P 1'
#
loop_
_entity.id
_entity.type
_entity.pdbx_description
1 polymer ?
#
loop_
_entity_poly.entity_id
_entity_poly.type
_entity_poly.pdbx_seq_one_letter_code
_entity_poly.pdbx_strand_id
1 'polypeptide(L)'
;MSVPTKIKKAIKDRLWAEADNLSWWSLSAADKTRYYTIWTETKEVGGVLGSYMDPRQVRVYIKDTLLKPYTRETSASPEKAFRVLGIGQDASTIATFIKPHGRLLADNRQIAWSKASEWKATLMALHERSFEKGMPFAAVLTEAGGKFSTKQDRSVVESAATKLGIEKVVWLD
;
A
#
# COMPACT_ATOMS: atom_id res chain seq x y z
N MET A 1 -31.73 -3.11 3.12
CA MET A 1 -31.30 -3.45 4.51
C MET A 1 -29.82 -3.18 4.64
N SER A 2 -29.33 -2.80 5.82
CA SER A 2 -27.90 -2.64 6.08
C SER A 2 -27.34 -3.92 6.71
N VAL A 3 -26.12 -4.30 6.33
CA VAL A 3 -25.42 -5.43 6.96
C VAL A 3 -25.17 -5.11 8.43
N PRO A 4 -25.59 -5.97 9.39
CA PRO A 4 -25.33 -5.74 10.81
C PRO A 4 -23.84 -5.57 11.12
N THR A 5 -23.49 -4.64 12.00
CA THR A 5 -22.10 -4.27 12.30
C THR A 5 -21.23 -5.46 12.72
N LYS A 6 -21.79 -6.39 13.52
CA LYS A 6 -21.09 -7.61 13.96
C LYS A 6 -20.73 -8.52 12.78
N ILE A 7 -21.67 -8.71 11.85
CA ILE A 7 -21.46 -9.51 10.63
C ILE A 7 -20.44 -8.83 9.72
N LYS A 8 -20.60 -7.51 9.50
CA LYS A 8 -19.66 -6.71 8.72
C LYS A 8 -18.23 -6.85 9.26
N LYS A 9 -18.05 -6.75 10.58
CA LYS A 9 -16.73 -6.90 11.22
C LYS A 9 -16.18 -8.31 11.03
N ALA A 10 -16.96 -9.36 11.30
CA ALA A 10 -16.50 -10.73 11.14
C ALA A 10 -16.05 -11.06 9.70
N ILE A 11 -16.81 -10.60 8.70
CA ILE A 11 -16.45 -10.79 7.29
C ILE A 11 -15.23 -9.95 6.92
N LYS A 12 -15.14 -8.70 7.40
CA LYS A 12 -13.98 -7.84 7.21
C LYS A 12 -12.71 -8.51 7.73
N ASP A 13 -12.71 -8.97 8.98
CA ASP A 13 -11.55 -9.57 9.63
C ASP A 13 -11.10 -10.84 8.88
N ARG A 14 -12.06 -11.65 8.40
CA ARG A 14 -11.79 -12.84 7.57
C ARG A 14 -11.14 -12.48 6.23
N LEU A 15 -11.71 -11.51 5.51
CA LEU A 15 -11.18 -11.05 4.23
C LEU A 15 -9.76 -10.48 4.37
N TRP A 16 -9.47 -9.80 5.48
CA TRP A 16 -8.16 -9.22 5.73
C TRP A 16 -7.11 -10.29 6.04
N ALA A 17 -7.45 -11.27 6.88
CA ALA A 17 -6.58 -12.41 7.14
C ALA A 17 -6.27 -13.20 5.85
N GLU A 18 -7.27 -13.39 5.00
CA GLU A 18 -7.07 -14.04 3.71
C GLU A 18 -6.24 -13.19 2.75
N ALA A 19 -6.49 -11.88 2.69
CA ALA A 19 -5.67 -10.95 1.92
C ALA A 19 -4.18 -10.97 2.35
N ASP A 20 -3.91 -11.05 3.65
CA ASP A 20 -2.54 -11.19 4.18
C ASP A 20 -1.91 -12.52 3.74
N ASN A 21 -2.64 -13.64 3.88
CA ASN A 21 -2.17 -14.97 3.44
C ASN A 21 -1.86 -15.02 1.94
N LEU A 22 -2.65 -14.30 1.13
CA LEU A 22 -2.47 -14.21 -0.31
C LEU A 22 -1.38 -13.24 -0.74
N SER A 23 -0.75 -12.52 0.20
CA SER A 23 0.11 -11.37 -0.10
C SER A 23 -0.60 -10.41 -1.06
N TRP A 24 -1.82 -9.97 -0.71
CA TRP A 24 -2.75 -9.27 -1.60
C TRP A 24 -2.12 -8.15 -2.45
N TRP A 25 -1.10 -7.47 -1.93
CA TRP A 25 -0.37 -6.43 -2.64
C TRP A 25 0.37 -6.91 -3.88
N SER A 26 1.02 -8.07 -3.82
CA SER A 26 1.78 -8.63 -4.95
C SER A 26 0.89 -9.30 -5.99
N LEU A 27 -0.40 -9.47 -5.72
CA LEU A 27 -1.32 -10.04 -6.69
C LEU A 27 -1.55 -9.12 -7.90
N SER A 28 -1.56 -9.72 -9.08
CA SER A 28 -1.94 -9.05 -10.32
C SER A 28 -3.39 -8.57 -10.28
N ALA A 29 -3.76 -7.64 -11.18
CA ALA A 29 -5.15 -7.21 -11.31
C ALA A 29 -6.10 -8.36 -11.68
N ALA A 30 -5.60 -9.35 -12.45
CA ALA A 30 -6.35 -10.55 -12.82
C ALA A 30 -6.57 -11.46 -11.61
N ASP A 31 -5.54 -11.69 -10.80
CA ASP A 31 -5.65 -12.50 -9.59
C ASP A 31 -6.58 -11.86 -8.56
N LYS A 32 -6.45 -10.54 -8.33
CA LYS A 32 -7.38 -9.78 -7.48
C LYS A 32 -8.82 -9.93 -7.97
N THR A 33 -9.04 -9.85 -9.28
CA THR A 33 -10.37 -10.05 -9.89
C THR A 33 -10.92 -11.45 -9.62
N ARG A 34 -10.08 -12.49 -9.75
CA ARG A 34 -10.42 -13.89 -9.45
C ARG A 34 -10.80 -14.07 -7.97
N TYR A 35 -10.02 -13.53 -7.03
CA TYR A 35 -10.35 -13.64 -5.60
C TYR A 35 -11.63 -12.90 -5.22
N TYR A 36 -11.93 -11.76 -5.84
CA TYR A 36 -13.24 -11.13 -5.64
C TYR A 36 -14.40 -12.02 -6.08
N THR A 37 -14.24 -12.79 -7.15
CA THR A 37 -15.25 -13.77 -7.58
C THR A 37 -15.36 -14.90 -6.56
N ILE A 38 -14.22 -15.50 -6.15
CA ILE A 38 -14.18 -16.56 -5.13
C ILE A 38 -14.91 -16.11 -3.85
N TRP A 39 -14.58 -14.94 -3.30
CA TRP A 39 -15.22 -14.43 -2.08
C TRP A 39 -16.72 -14.15 -2.25
N THR A 40 -17.16 -13.79 -3.45
CA THR A 40 -18.58 -13.58 -3.75
C THR A 40 -19.35 -14.91 -3.80
N GLU A 41 -18.68 -16.00 -4.19
CA GLU A 41 -19.28 -17.34 -4.29
C GLU A 41 -19.17 -18.15 -2.98
N THR A 42 -18.19 -17.83 -2.13
CA THR A 42 -18.00 -18.47 -0.82
C THR A 42 -19.19 -18.23 0.09
N LYS A 43 -19.79 -19.32 0.60
CA LYS A 43 -21.01 -19.29 1.43
C LYS A 43 -20.84 -18.43 2.68
N GLU A 44 -19.68 -18.49 3.32
CA GLU A 44 -19.36 -17.79 4.57
C GLU A 44 -19.11 -16.29 4.37
N VAL A 45 -18.95 -15.82 3.13
CA VAL A 45 -18.73 -14.41 2.79
C VAL A 45 -19.87 -13.91 1.92
N GLY A 46 -19.91 -14.33 0.65
CA GLY A 46 -20.91 -13.87 -0.30
C GLY A 46 -22.31 -14.38 0.00
N GLY A 47 -22.47 -15.61 0.48
CA GLY A 47 -23.77 -16.14 0.91
C GLY A 47 -24.36 -15.38 2.10
N VAL A 48 -23.53 -15.08 3.10
CA VAL A 48 -23.92 -14.26 4.25
C VAL A 48 -24.29 -12.84 3.81
N LEU A 49 -23.45 -12.18 3.00
CA LEU A 49 -23.75 -10.83 2.50
C LEU A 49 -25.02 -10.79 1.64
N GLY A 50 -25.21 -11.77 0.76
CA GLY A 50 -26.38 -11.89 -0.10
C GLY A 50 -27.70 -12.11 0.65
N SER A 51 -27.65 -12.49 1.92
CA SER A 51 -28.84 -12.52 2.80
C SER A 51 -29.28 -11.13 3.27
N TYR A 52 -28.42 -10.11 3.14
CA TYR A 52 -28.67 -8.73 3.60
C TYR A 52 -28.70 -7.69 2.47
N MET A 53 -28.23 -8.02 1.27
CA MET A 53 -28.20 -7.14 0.10
C MET A 53 -28.42 -7.91 -1.20
N ASP A 54 -28.68 -7.19 -2.29
CA ASP A 54 -28.75 -7.79 -3.63
C ASP A 54 -27.44 -8.55 -3.92
N PRO A 55 -27.48 -9.86 -4.28
CA PRO A 55 -26.31 -10.64 -4.66
C PRO A 55 -25.42 -9.95 -5.72
N ARG A 56 -25.99 -9.14 -6.62
CA ARG A 56 -25.26 -8.37 -7.63
C ARG A 56 -24.38 -7.27 -7.03
N GLN A 57 -24.69 -6.80 -5.82
CA GLN A 57 -23.95 -5.77 -5.10
C GLN A 57 -22.86 -6.34 -4.18
N VAL A 58 -22.88 -7.65 -3.87
CA VAL A 58 -21.95 -8.28 -2.94
C VAL A 58 -20.49 -8.06 -3.34
N ARG A 59 -20.15 -8.30 -4.62
CA ARG A 59 -18.78 -8.10 -5.12
C ARG A 59 -18.31 -6.65 -4.95
N VAL A 60 -19.18 -5.70 -5.25
CA VAL A 60 -18.89 -4.26 -5.10
C VAL A 60 -18.72 -3.91 -3.63
N TYR A 61 -19.57 -4.46 -2.75
CA TYR A 61 -19.50 -4.24 -1.31
C TYR A 61 -18.19 -4.78 -0.72
N ILE A 62 -17.78 -6.00 -1.08
CA ILE A 62 -16.50 -6.59 -0.68
C ILE A 62 -15.35 -5.67 -1.09
N LYS A 63 -15.30 -5.28 -2.37
CA LYS A 63 -14.23 -4.45 -2.93
C LYS A 63 -14.17 -3.05 -2.29
N ASP A 64 -15.26 -2.30 -2.36
CA ASP A 64 -15.27 -0.86 -2.07
C ASP A 64 -15.52 -0.52 -0.60
N THR A 65 -16.13 -1.45 0.16
CA THR A 65 -16.45 -1.23 1.58
C THR A 65 -15.56 -2.03 2.52
N LEU A 66 -15.30 -3.31 2.24
CA LEU A 66 -14.60 -4.20 3.18
C LEU A 66 -13.08 -4.22 2.94
N LEU A 67 -12.65 -4.27 1.68
CA LEU A 67 -11.23 -4.38 1.33
C LEU A 67 -10.55 -3.03 1.05
N LYS A 68 -11.31 -2.00 0.69
CA LYS A 68 -10.75 -0.65 0.50
C LYS A 68 -10.00 -0.12 1.73
N PRO A 69 -10.48 -0.28 2.98
CA PRO A 69 -9.71 0.16 4.14
C PRO A 69 -8.45 -0.68 4.36
N TYR A 70 -8.45 -1.99 4.06
CA TYR A 70 -7.24 -2.83 4.10
C TYR A 70 -6.16 -2.24 3.20
N THR A 71 -6.49 -2.00 1.94
CA THR A 71 -5.53 -1.43 0.99
C THR A 71 -5.03 -0.03 1.41
N ARG A 72 -5.85 0.76 2.10
CA ARG A 72 -5.42 2.06 2.64
C ARG A 72 -4.48 1.90 3.82
N GLU A 73 -4.82 1.05 4.78
CA GLU A 73 -4.06 0.85 6.01
C GLU A 73 -2.72 0.16 5.72
N THR A 74 -2.71 -0.91 4.93
CA THR A 74 -1.47 -1.62 4.62
C THR A 74 -0.53 -0.80 3.74
N SER A 75 -1.05 0.03 2.81
CA SER A 75 -0.17 0.94 2.04
C SER A 75 0.42 2.04 2.90
N ALA A 76 -0.28 2.47 3.96
CA ALA A 76 0.22 3.46 4.91
C ALA A 76 1.14 2.86 5.99
N SER A 77 1.25 1.53 6.07
CA SER A 77 2.09 0.86 7.05
C SER A 77 3.57 1.09 6.73
N PRO A 78 4.38 1.59 7.69
CA PRO A 78 5.81 1.77 7.50
C PRO A 78 6.58 0.45 7.52
N GLU A 79 5.98 -0.65 7.99
CA GLU A 79 6.70 -1.90 8.31
C GLU A 79 7.52 -2.43 7.13
N LYS A 80 6.91 -2.46 5.93
CA LYS A 80 7.57 -2.95 4.71
C LYS A 80 8.71 -2.00 4.29
N ALA A 81 8.47 -0.69 4.35
CA ALA A 81 9.48 0.32 4.02
C ALA A 81 10.66 0.25 5.00
N PHE A 82 10.38 0.18 6.31
CA PHE A 82 11.40 0.06 7.36
C PHE A 82 12.22 -1.21 7.16
N ARG A 83 11.57 -2.36 6.95
CA ARG A 83 12.24 -3.64 6.73
C ARG A 83 13.24 -3.58 5.58
N VAL A 84 12.85 -3.05 4.42
CA VAL A 84 13.74 -3.02 3.23
C VAL A 84 14.81 -1.93 3.31
N LEU A 85 14.63 -0.96 4.21
CA LEU A 85 15.63 0.06 4.52
C LEU A 85 16.55 -0.34 5.68
N GLY A 86 16.30 -1.48 6.35
CA GLY A 86 17.06 -1.90 7.52
C GLY A 86 16.80 -1.01 8.76
N ILE A 87 15.63 -0.39 8.83
CA ILE A 87 15.19 0.43 9.96
C ILE A 87 14.45 -0.48 10.95
N GLY A 88 14.77 -0.36 12.24
CA GLY A 88 14.06 -1.08 13.31
C GLY A 88 12.56 -0.73 13.33
N GLN A 89 11.70 -1.71 13.62
CA GLN A 89 10.24 -1.48 13.67
C GLN A 89 9.83 -0.51 14.78
N ASP A 90 10.67 -0.39 15.80
CA ASP A 90 10.59 0.50 16.95
C ASP A 90 11.28 1.85 16.74
N ALA A 91 11.76 2.14 15.53
CA ALA A 91 12.41 3.42 15.23
C ALA A 91 11.46 4.59 15.52
N SER A 92 11.93 5.52 16.37
CA SER A 92 11.15 6.68 16.77
C SER A 92 10.90 7.62 15.58
N THR A 93 9.66 8.09 15.44
CA THR A 93 9.21 8.97 14.37
C THR A 93 8.81 10.33 14.92
N ILE A 94 9.34 11.40 14.35
CA ILE A 94 8.97 12.79 14.67
C ILE A 94 7.69 13.19 13.93
N ALA A 95 7.53 12.76 12.67
CA ALA A 95 6.37 13.12 11.85
C ALA A 95 5.91 11.96 10.96
N THR A 96 4.61 11.98 10.65
CA THR A 96 3.91 11.00 9.81
C THR A 96 3.21 11.71 8.65
N PHE A 97 3.40 11.22 7.43
CA PHE A 97 2.79 11.77 6.23
C PHE A 97 1.86 10.76 5.56
N ILE A 98 0.74 11.24 5.02
CA ILE A 98 -0.33 10.39 4.46
C ILE A 98 -0.17 10.17 2.95
N LYS A 99 0.19 11.19 2.14
CA LYS A 99 0.42 11.00 0.70
C LYS A 99 1.49 11.95 0.15
N PRO A 100 2.46 11.44 -0.62
CA PRO A 100 2.93 10.05 -0.55
C PRO A 100 3.25 9.68 0.91
N HIS A 101 3.03 8.42 1.28
CA HIS A 101 3.23 7.98 2.66
C HIS A 101 4.68 8.22 3.07
N GLY A 102 4.92 8.57 4.33
CA GLY A 102 6.27 8.88 4.78
C GLY A 102 6.42 9.02 6.28
N ARG A 103 7.68 9.05 6.72
CA ARG A 103 8.08 9.32 8.10
C ARG A 103 9.30 10.23 8.11
N LEU A 104 9.32 11.17 9.07
CA LEU A 104 10.55 11.79 9.55
C LEU A 104 10.98 11.00 10.79
N LEU A 105 12.15 10.38 10.75
CA LEU A 105 12.72 9.63 11.87
C LEU A 105 13.41 10.56 12.87
N ALA A 106 13.62 10.08 14.10
CA ALA A 106 14.31 10.82 15.16
C ALA A 106 15.77 11.17 14.82
N ASP A 107 16.41 10.40 13.93
CA ASP A 107 17.75 10.66 13.40
C ASP A 107 17.75 11.60 12.17
N ASN A 108 16.65 12.33 11.96
CA ASN A 108 16.42 13.27 10.87
C ASN A 108 16.33 12.68 9.45
N ARG A 109 16.27 11.35 9.29
CA ARG A 109 16.03 10.75 7.97
C ARG A 109 14.58 10.91 7.54
N GLN A 110 14.37 11.50 6.36
CA GLN A 110 13.09 11.54 5.67
C GLN A 110 12.96 10.31 4.77
N ILE A 111 11.88 9.56 4.96
CA ILE A 111 11.53 8.44 4.08
C ILE A 111 10.13 8.64 3.49
N ALA A 112 9.95 8.17 2.26
CA ALA A 112 8.65 8.12 1.62
C ALA A 112 8.47 6.84 0.82
N TRP A 113 7.22 6.40 0.68
CA TRP A 113 6.88 5.24 -0.11
C TRP A 113 5.53 5.38 -0.81
N SER A 114 5.43 4.75 -1.97
CA SER A 114 4.26 4.76 -2.84
C SER A 114 4.34 3.66 -3.88
N LYS A 115 3.36 3.60 -4.77
CA LYS A 115 3.51 2.84 -6.02
C LYS A 115 4.59 3.46 -6.90
N ALA A 116 5.26 2.64 -7.70
CA ALA A 116 6.28 3.06 -8.66
C ALA A 116 5.70 4.02 -9.71
N SER A 117 4.43 3.86 -10.10
CA SER A 117 3.74 4.79 -10.99
C SER A 117 3.62 6.21 -10.42
N GLU A 118 3.72 6.38 -9.10
CA GLU A 118 3.62 7.65 -8.38
C GLU A 118 5.01 8.26 -8.05
N TRP A 119 6.10 7.72 -8.62
CA TRP A 119 7.47 8.09 -8.24
C TRP A 119 7.73 9.60 -8.24
N LYS A 120 7.16 10.37 -9.19
CA LYS A 120 7.35 11.83 -9.25
C LYS A 120 6.87 12.51 -7.96
N ALA A 121 5.67 12.17 -7.51
CA ALA A 121 5.10 12.74 -6.28
C ALA A 121 5.94 12.32 -5.06
N THR A 122 6.43 11.08 -5.03
CA THR A 122 7.26 10.54 -3.95
C THR A 122 8.61 11.23 -3.84
N LEU A 123 9.31 11.42 -4.95
CA LEU A 123 10.59 12.13 -4.94
C LEU A 123 10.42 13.62 -4.61
N MET A 124 9.37 14.27 -5.15
CA MET A 124 9.09 15.68 -4.84
C MET A 124 8.73 15.88 -3.37
N ALA A 125 7.87 15.04 -2.82
CA ALA A 125 7.52 15.14 -1.40
C ALA A 125 8.74 14.90 -0.49
N LEU A 126 9.64 13.97 -0.84
CA LEU A 126 10.90 13.81 -0.09
C LEU A 126 11.75 15.07 -0.15
N HIS A 127 11.88 15.67 -1.33
CA HIS A 127 12.65 16.90 -1.51
C HIS A 127 12.05 18.07 -0.72
N GLU A 128 10.75 18.33 -0.87
CA GLU A 128 10.04 19.39 -0.13
C GLU A 128 10.15 19.21 1.39
N ARG A 129 9.87 18.00 1.89
CA ARG A 129 9.93 17.70 3.33
C ARG A 129 11.34 17.83 3.90
N SER A 130 12.36 17.46 3.12
CA SER A 130 13.75 17.56 3.57
C SER A 130 14.28 18.99 3.47
N PHE A 131 13.74 19.80 2.55
CA PHE A 131 14.00 21.23 2.52
C PHE A 131 13.49 21.92 3.79
N GLU A 132 12.32 21.51 4.29
CA GLU A 132 11.80 21.98 5.58
C GLU A 132 12.56 21.41 6.77
N LYS A 133 12.78 20.08 6.79
CA LYS A 133 13.43 19.40 7.91
C LYS A 133 13.98 18.02 7.53
N GLY A 134 15.21 17.77 7.95
CA GLY A 134 15.85 16.47 7.84
C GLY A 134 16.53 16.23 6.51
N MET A 135 17.03 15.03 6.29
CA MET A 135 17.77 14.65 5.09
C MET A 135 16.92 13.73 4.19
N PRO A 136 16.96 13.92 2.86
CA PRO A 136 16.21 13.08 1.91
C PRO A 136 16.85 11.69 1.84
N PHE A 137 16.46 10.79 2.74
CA PHE A 137 17.15 9.50 2.89
C PHE A 137 16.69 8.47 1.86
N ALA A 138 15.40 8.12 1.82
CA ALA A 138 14.98 7.00 0.99
C ALA A 138 13.56 7.07 0.42
N ALA A 139 13.45 6.68 -0.85
CA ALA A 139 12.19 6.39 -1.53
C ALA A 139 12.01 4.87 -1.68
N VAL A 140 10.86 4.32 -1.27
CA VAL A 140 10.50 2.92 -1.50
C VAL A 140 9.32 2.85 -2.48
N LEU A 141 9.53 2.24 -3.63
CA LEU A 141 8.57 2.19 -4.74
C LEU A 141 8.05 0.76 -4.93
N THR A 142 6.77 0.55 -4.64
CA THR A 142 6.09 -0.76 -4.76
C THR A 142 5.42 -0.94 -6.12
N GLU A 143 5.04 -2.17 -6.47
CA GLU A 143 4.34 -2.46 -7.74
C GLU A 143 5.17 -1.98 -8.94
N ALA A 144 6.48 -2.22 -8.93
CA ALA A 144 7.41 -1.82 -9.99
C ALA A 144 7.30 -2.68 -11.26
N GLY A 145 6.46 -3.72 -11.25
CA GLY A 145 6.16 -4.54 -12.42
C GLY A 145 5.64 -3.75 -13.63
N GLY A 146 5.85 -4.29 -14.82
CA GLY A 146 5.45 -3.65 -16.08
C GLY A 146 6.41 -2.53 -16.49
N LYS A 147 6.01 -1.26 -16.27
CA LYS A 147 6.76 -0.09 -16.75
C LYS A 147 8.15 0.05 -16.14
N PHE A 148 8.39 -0.44 -14.93
CA PHE A 148 9.70 -0.37 -14.28
C PHE A 148 10.35 -1.75 -14.17
N SER A 149 10.06 -2.63 -15.14
CA SER A 149 10.64 -3.98 -15.21
C SER A 149 12.09 -4.00 -15.70
N THR A 150 12.52 -2.96 -16.43
CA THR A 150 13.87 -2.87 -16.97
C THR A 150 14.75 -1.91 -16.17
N LYS A 151 16.07 -2.13 -16.21
CA LYS A 151 17.05 -1.18 -15.65
C LYS A 151 16.96 0.20 -16.29
N GLN A 152 16.68 0.26 -17.59
CA GLN A 152 16.57 1.53 -18.32
C GLN A 152 15.40 2.36 -17.80
N ASP A 153 14.24 1.75 -17.56
CA ASP A 153 13.09 2.45 -17.03
C ASP A 153 13.32 2.97 -15.60
N ARG A 154 14.01 2.17 -14.76
CA ARG A 154 14.38 2.56 -13.39
C ARG A 154 15.42 3.69 -13.35
N SER A 155 16.33 3.73 -14.34
CA SER A 155 17.42 4.72 -14.39
C SER A 155 16.94 6.18 -14.46
N VAL A 156 15.78 6.44 -15.08
CA VAL A 156 15.20 7.79 -15.13
C VAL A 156 14.80 8.25 -13.73
N VAL A 157 14.22 7.34 -12.94
CA VAL A 157 13.79 7.62 -11.56
C VAL A 157 15.00 7.77 -10.64
N GLU A 158 15.99 6.90 -10.76
CA GLU A 158 17.23 6.94 -9.98
C GLU A 158 18.06 8.20 -10.29
N SER A 159 18.13 8.61 -11.57
CA SER A 159 18.76 9.87 -11.97
C SER A 159 18.05 11.09 -11.36
N ALA A 160 16.71 11.10 -11.38
CA ALA A 160 15.94 12.16 -10.74
C ALA A 160 16.15 12.18 -9.22
N ALA A 161 16.13 11.03 -8.55
CA ALA A 161 16.38 10.91 -7.12
C ALA A 161 17.76 11.46 -6.73
N THR A 162 18.79 11.08 -7.49
CA THR A 162 20.16 11.57 -7.30
C THR A 162 20.24 13.09 -7.40
N LYS A 163 19.60 13.68 -8.43
CA LYS A 163 19.57 15.15 -8.60
C LYS A 163 18.83 15.89 -7.49
N LEU A 164 17.93 15.21 -6.79
CA LEU A 164 17.19 15.75 -5.65
C LEU A 164 17.88 15.48 -4.31
N GLY A 165 19.06 14.86 -4.33
CA GLY A 165 19.84 14.50 -3.14
C GLY A 165 19.33 13.28 -2.40
N ILE A 166 18.39 12.52 -2.96
CA ILE A 166 17.82 11.33 -2.31
C ILE A 166 18.86 10.20 -2.32
N GLU A 167 19.27 9.73 -1.13
CA GLU A 167 20.37 8.78 -0.99
C GLU A 167 20.04 7.38 -1.53
N LYS A 168 18.79 6.92 -1.36
CA LYS A 168 18.40 5.55 -1.72
C LYS A 168 17.04 5.49 -2.41
N VAL A 169 16.97 4.73 -3.50
CA VAL A 169 15.71 4.28 -4.11
C VAL A 169 15.64 2.76 -4.00
N VAL A 170 14.57 2.24 -3.39
CA VAL A 170 14.32 0.80 -3.26
C VAL A 170 13.10 0.42 -4.07
N TRP A 171 13.25 -0.56 -4.94
CA TRP A 171 12.18 -1.11 -5.76
C TRP A 171 11.63 -2.38 -5.12
N LEU A 172 10.32 -2.47 -4.98
CA LEU A 172 9.61 -3.66 -4.51
C LEU A 172 8.68 -4.13 -5.63
N ASP A 173 9.05 -5.25 -6.23
CA ASP A 173 8.26 -5.95 -7.23
C ASP A 173 7.07 -6.69 -6.60
#